data_AF-A0A221UV25-F1
#
_entry.id   AF-A0A221UV25-F1
#
_cell.length_a   1.000
_cell.length_b   1.000
_cell.length_c   1.000
_cell.angle_alpha   90.00
_cell.angle_beta   90.00
_cell.angle_gamma   90.00
#
_symmetry.space_group_name_H-M   'P 1'
#
loop_
_entity.id
_entity.type
_entity.pdbx_description
1 polymer ?
#
loop_
_entity_poly.entity_id
_entity_poly.type
_entity_poly.pdbx_seq_one_letter_code
_entity_poly.pdbx_strand_id
1 'polypeptide(L)'
;MTETIELRNKPELKFILNTDEFNIVDASEPKNNGTFSYAEIKNVELNEERTNWLISILSIIVDFLTGSGNGGKFRTKANIILKTDNRNFKIWLNNADFGKAKKLTELLNNKKTYTQQRL
;
A
#
# COMPACT_ATOMS: atom_id res chain seq x y z
N MET A 1 -18.19 9.87 -12.20
CA MET A 1 -18.48 8.41 -12.14
C MET A 1 -17.73 7.84 -10.96
N THR A 2 -18.37 6.99 -10.16
CA THR A 2 -17.77 6.36 -8.98
C THR A 2 -17.23 4.98 -9.34
N GLU A 3 -15.95 4.73 -9.07
CA GLU A 3 -15.30 3.42 -9.27
C GLU A 3 -14.90 2.85 -7.91
N THR A 4 -15.27 1.60 -7.63
CA THR A 4 -14.84 0.91 -6.40
C THR A 4 -13.78 -0.12 -6.73
N ILE A 5 -12.62 -0.01 -6.09
CA ILE A 5 -11.51 -0.95 -6.23
C ILE A 5 -11.35 -1.69 -4.91
N GLU A 6 -11.84 -2.92 -4.90
CA GLU A 6 -11.67 -3.85 -3.77
C GLU A 6 -10.35 -4.60 -3.92
N LEU A 7 -9.42 -4.34 -2.99
CA LEU A 7 -8.10 -4.96 -2.95
C LEU A 7 -8.13 -6.27 -2.17
N ARG A 8 -8.95 -6.39 -1.12
CA ARG A 8 -9.08 -7.59 -0.30
C ARG A 8 -10.43 -7.63 0.41
N ASN A 9 -11.04 -8.82 0.49
CA ASN A 9 -12.36 -8.98 1.09
C ASN A 9 -12.30 -9.17 2.62
N LYS A 10 -11.25 -9.83 3.13
CA LYS A 10 -11.09 -10.14 4.58
C LYS A 10 -9.63 -10.03 5.06
N PRO A 11 -9.33 -9.15 6.04
CA PRO A 11 -10.15 -8.01 6.45
C PRO A 11 -10.37 -7.07 5.26
N GLU A 12 -11.53 -6.45 5.17
CA GLU A 12 -11.88 -5.60 4.03
C GLU A 12 -10.82 -4.51 3.79
N LEU A 13 -10.40 -4.36 2.55
CA LEU A 13 -9.58 -3.26 2.07
C LEU A 13 -10.08 -2.84 0.68
N LYS A 14 -10.68 -1.66 0.58
CA LYS A 14 -11.19 -1.11 -0.67
C LYS A 14 -11.05 0.40 -0.73
N PHE A 15 -11.02 0.90 -1.96
CA PHE A 15 -10.98 2.31 -2.28
C PHE A 15 -12.20 2.65 -3.13
N ILE A 16 -12.91 3.71 -2.77
CA ILE A 16 -14.05 4.22 -3.53
C ILE A 16 -13.60 5.54 -4.13
N LEU A 17 -13.44 5.59 -5.45
CA LEU A 17 -12.94 6.73 -6.20
C LEU A 17 -14.12 7.52 -6.76
N ASN A 18 -14.33 8.73 -6.24
CA ASN A 18 -15.34 9.66 -6.74
C ASN A 18 -14.69 10.62 -7.76
N THR A 19 -15.41 11.69 -8.11
CA THR A 19 -14.94 12.70 -9.06
C THR A 19 -13.74 13.47 -8.49
N ASP A 20 -13.89 14.07 -7.31
CA ASP A 20 -12.90 14.98 -6.72
C ASP A 20 -12.25 14.45 -5.44
N GLU A 21 -12.78 13.35 -4.90
CA GLU A 21 -12.35 12.73 -3.65
C GLU A 21 -12.31 11.20 -3.74
N PHE A 22 -11.72 10.56 -2.75
CA PHE A 22 -11.73 9.12 -2.56
C PHE A 22 -11.94 8.75 -1.10
N ASN A 23 -12.57 7.60 -0.88
CA ASN A 23 -12.75 7.01 0.44
C ASN A 23 -11.91 5.75 0.58
N ILE A 24 -11.26 5.60 1.73
CA ILE A 24 -10.50 4.41 2.13
C ILE A 24 -11.32 3.65 3.16
N VAL A 25 -11.52 2.35 2.92
CA VAL A 25 -12.04 1.41 3.91
C VAL A 25 -11.01 0.31 4.11
N ASP A 26 -10.38 0.30 5.27
CA ASP A 26 -9.35 -0.63 5.73
C ASP A 26 -9.75 -1.19 7.10
N ALA A 27 -10.37 -2.37 7.10
CA ALA A 27 -10.80 -3.04 8.31
C ALA A 27 -9.62 -3.61 9.13
N SER A 28 -8.44 -3.79 8.53
CA SER A 28 -7.23 -4.19 9.27
C SER A 28 -6.64 -3.04 10.08
N GLU A 29 -6.75 -1.83 9.55
CA GLU A 29 -6.11 -0.66 10.11
C GLU A 29 -7.09 0.53 10.05
N PRO A 30 -8.11 0.57 10.94
CA PRO A 30 -9.22 1.52 10.85
C PRO A 30 -8.80 2.99 10.89
N LYS A 31 -7.60 3.29 11.40
CA LYS A 31 -7.04 4.64 11.34
C LYS A 31 -6.92 5.12 9.90
N ASN A 32 -6.66 4.26 8.92
CA ASN A 32 -6.53 4.63 7.51
C ASN A 32 -7.87 5.06 6.88
N ASN A 33 -8.99 4.78 7.55
CA ASN A 33 -10.32 5.05 7.00
C ASN A 33 -10.60 6.55 6.92
N GLY A 34 -11.37 6.93 5.91
CA GLY A 34 -11.84 8.28 5.73
C GLY A 34 -11.91 8.71 4.28
N THR A 35 -12.44 9.91 4.09
CA THR A 35 -12.56 10.55 2.79
C THR A 35 -11.47 11.61 2.64
N PHE A 36 -10.82 11.64 1.48
CA PHE A 36 -9.70 12.52 1.19
C PHE A 36 -9.83 13.12 -0.21
N SER A 37 -9.40 14.37 -0.37
CA SER A 37 -9.41 15.06 -1.65
C SER A 37 -8.21 14.66 -2.51
N TYR A 38 -8.39 14.55 -3.83
CA TYR A 38 -7.26 14.33 -4.75
C TYR A 38 -6.29 15.52 -4.77
N ALA A 39 -6.78 16.73 -4.49
CA ALA A 39 -5.98 17.96 -4.48
C ALA A 39 -4.88 17.92 -3.39
N GLU A 40 -5.19 17.30 -2.25
CA GLU A 40 -4.31 17.22 -1.09
C GLU A 40 -3.23 16.14 -1.24
N ILE A 41 -3.26 15.32 -2.28
CA ILE A 41 -2.29 14.23 -2.46
C ILE A 41 -0.92 14.82 -2.85
N LYS A 42 0.08 14.59 -1.99
CA LYS A 42 1.49 14.88 -2.25
C LYS A 42 2.17 13.75 -2.99
N ASN A 43 1.98 12.51 -2.53
CA ASN A 43 2.65 11.34 -3.10
C ASN A 43 1.79 10.09 -3.01
N VAL A 44 1.89 9.21 -4.02
CA VAL A 44 1.31 7.87 -4.01
C VAL A 44 2.35 6.89 -4.56
N GLU A 45 2.78 5.95 -3.73
CA GLU A 45 3.84 5.00 -4.05
C GLU A 45 3.41 3.57 -3.71
N LEU A 46 3.67 2.65 -4.63
CA LEU A 46 3.47 1.22 -4.43
C LEU A 46 4.82 0.55 -4.13
N ASN A 47 4.96 0.03 -2.91
CA ASN A 47 6.11 -0.76 -2.51
C ASN A 47 5.81 -2.24 -2.67
N GLU A 48 6.55 -2.89 -3.57
CA GLU A 48 6.45 -4.34 -3.79
C GLU A 48 7.12 -5.13 -2.66
N GLU A 49 6.75 -6.40 -2.51
CA GLU A 49 7.39 -7.30 -1.54
C GLU A 49 8.83 -7.59 -1.99
N ARG A 50 9.81 -6.99 -1.31
CA ARG A 50 11.23 -7.31 -1.55
C ARG A 50 11.69 -8.37 -0.56
N THR A 51 12.26 -9.45 -1.10
CA THR A 51 13.02 -10.42 -0.30
C THR A 51 14.39 -9.80 -0.03
N ASN A 52 14.71 -9.51 1.24
CA ASN A 52 16.00 -8.93 1.58
C ASN A 52 17.06 -10.04 1.60
N TRP A 53 17.67 -10.30 0.44
CA TRP A 53 18.59 -11.41 0.22
C TRP A 53 19.84 -11.31 1.10
N LEU A 54 20.34 -10.10 1.39
CA LEU A 54 21.48 -9.86 2.28
C LEU A 54 21.24 -10.36 3.71
N ILE A 55 20.06 -10.05 4.28
CA ILE A 55 19.69 -10.55 5.61
C ILE A 55 19.47 -12.07 5.56
N SER A 56 18.88 -12.58 4.49
CA SER A 56 18.67 -14.02 4.32
C SER A 56 19.99 -14.81 4.27
N ILE A 57 21.03 -14.26 3.64
CA ILE A 57 22.38 -14.88 3.62
C ILE A 57 23.03 -14.80 5.00
N LEU A 58 22.92 -13.66 5.69
CA LEU A 58 23.46 -13.50 7.05
C LEU A 58 22.80 -14.47 8.03
N SER A 59 21.47 -14.68 7.96
CA SER A 59 20.81 -15.71 8.76
C SER A 59 21.29 -17.12 8.43
N ILE A 60 21.52 -17.45 7.15
CA ILE A 60 22.07 -18.76 6.77
C ILE A 60 23.45 -18.98 7.40
N ILE A 61 24.32 -17.97 7.37
CA ILE A 61 25.67 -18.06 7.97
C ILE A 61 25.58 -18.22 9.50
N VAL A 62 24.72 -17.45 10.17
CA VAL A 62 24.54 -17.53 11.62
C VAL A 62 23.90 -18.86 12.02
N ASP A 63 22.91 -19.36 11.29
CA ASP A 63 22.27 -20.66 11.53
C ASP A 63 23.26 -21.81 11.32
N PHE A 64 24.12 -21.70 10.32
CA PHE A 64 25.19 -22.67 10.08
C PHE A 64 26.21 -22.70 11.23
N LEU A 65 26.58 -21.54 11.78
CA LEU A 65 27.52 -21.44 12.90
C LEU A 65 26.91 -21.81 14.26
N THR A 66 25.62 -21.57 14.46
CA THR A 66 24.92 -21.79 15.74
C THR A 66 24.15 -23.10 15.80
N GLY A 67 24.02 -23.81 14.67
CA GLY A 67 23.26 -25.07 14.56
C GLY A 67 21.75 -24.92 14.78
N SER A 68 21.21 -23.69 14.77
CA SER A 68 19.88 -23.38 15.30
C SER A 68 18.72 -23.49 14.29
N GLY A 69 18.99 -23.81 13.02
CA GLY A 69 17.97 -24.25 12.05
C GLY A 69 16.81 -23.28 11.77
N ASN A 70 16.91 -22.00 12.15
CA ASN A 70 15.80 -21.04 12.14
C ASN A 70 15.92 -20.00 11.01
N GLY A 71 16.29 -20.46 9.81
CA GLY A 71 16.50 -19.62 8.62
C GLY A 71 15.22 -19.00 8.10
N GLY A 72 14.77 -17.92 8.75
CA GLY A 72 13.60 -17.15 8.35
C GLY A 72 13.89 -16.30 7.12
N LYS A 73 13.16 -16.50 6.03
CA LYS A 73 13.13 -15.54 4.91
C LYS A 73 12.51 -14.23 5.39
N PHE A 74 13.32 -13.20 5.56
CA PHE A 74 12.86 -11.86 5.89
C PHE A 74 12.26 -11.19 4.64
N ARG A 75 10.93 -11.23 4.52
CA ARG A 75 10.19 -10.54 3.46
C ARG A 75 9.62 -9.23 3.96
N THR A 76 9.88 -8.14 3.24
CA THR A 76 9.27 -6.84 3.55
C THR A 76 7.87 -6.79 2.95
N LYS A 77 6.82 -6.72 3.78
CA LYS A 77 5.42 -6.77 3.32
C LYS A 77 5.08 -5.62 2.36
N ALA A 78 4.47 -5.95 1.23
CA ALA A 78 4.02 -4.98 0.24
C ALA A 78 3.04 -3.97 0.85
N ASN A 79 3.14 -2.71 0.42
CA ASN A 79 2.30 -1.63 0.94
C ASN A 79 2.15 -0.49 -0.07
N ILE A 80 1.08 0.29 0.07
CA ILE A 80 0.93 1.60 -0.57
C ILE A 80 1.25 2.67 0.47
N ILE A 81 2.14 3.60 0.11
CA ILE A 81 2.36 4.82 0.87
C ILE A 81 1.61 5.93 0.17
N LEU A 82 0.65 6.52 0.87
CA LEU A 82 -0.12 7.67 0.42
C LEU A 82 0.19 8.84 1.35
N LYS A 83 0.70 9.93 0.81
CA LYS A 83 0.99 11.15 1.56
C LYS A 83 0.04 12.25 1.10
N THR A 84 -0.67 12.84 2.04
CA THR A 84 -1.50 14.01 1.85
C THR A 84 -0.89 15.22 2.56
N ASP A 85 -1.48 16.40 2.43
CA ASP A 85 -1.08 17.58 3.19
C ASP A 85 -1.08 17.33 4.71
N ASN A 86 -2.12 16.67 5.20
CA ASN A 86 -2.39 16.54 6.63
C ASN A 86 -1.95 15.19 7.21
N ARG A 87 -1.73 14.17 6.36
CA ARG A 87 -1.56 12.80 6.84
C ARG A 87 -0.74 11.89 5.92
N ASN A 88 0.01 11.00 6.54
CA ASN A 88 0.72 9.91 5.86
C ASN A 88 0.04 8.58 6.19
N PHE A 89 -0.38 7.87 5.15
CA PHE A 89 -0.99 6.56 5.24
C PHE A 89 -0.01 5.50 4.79
N LYS A 90 0.03 4.40 5.54
CA LYS A 90 0.67 3.16 5.14
C LYS A 90 -0.38 2.08 5.08
N ILE A 91 -0.78 1.72 3.86
CA ILE A 91 -1.80 0.70 3.60
C ILE A 91 -1.09 -0.61 3.29
N TRP A 92 -1.23 -1.60 4.17
CA TRP A 92 -0.59 -2.90 4.00
C TRP A 92 -1.36 -3.78 3.02
N LEU A 93 -0.66 -4.38 2.05
CA LEU A 93 -1.25 -5.20 1.00
C LEU A 93 -1.23 -6.71 1.32
N ASN A 94 -1.27 -7.07 2.61
CA ASN A 94 -1.25 -8.49 3.01
C ASN A 94 -2.44 -9.24 2.39
N ASN A 95 -2.20 -10.25 1.56
CA ASN A 95 -3.25 -10.99 0.83
C ASN A 95 -4.17 -10.09 -0.02
N ALA A 96 -3.68 -8.92 -0.45
CA ALA A 96 -4.40 -8.04 -1.35
C ALA A 96 -4.07 -8.36 -2.82
N ASP A 97 -5.01 -8.07 -3.71
CA ASP A 97 -4.83 -8.16 -5.15
C ASP A 97 -3.84 -7.08 -5.60
N PHE A 98 -2.60 -7.51 -5.86
CA PHE A 98 -1.51 -6.61 -6.23
C PHE A 98 -1.71 -5.97 -7.61
N GLY A 99 -2.37 -6.66 -8.54
CA GLY A 99 -2.70 -6.11 -9.86
C GLY A 99 -3.67 -4.94 -9.73
N LYS A 100 -4.70 -5.09 -8.88
CA LYS A 100 -5.61 -3.99 -8.54
C LYS A 100 -4.93 -2.88 -7.74
N ALA A 101 -3.99 -3.22 -6.86
CA ALA A 101 -3.21 -2.22 -6.11
C ALA A 101 -2.38 -1.33 -7.05
N LYS A 102 -1.72 -1.93 -8.05
CA LYS A 102 -1.00 -1.19 -9.09
C LYS A 102 -1.92 -0.27 -9.89
N LYS A 103 -3.05 -0.80 -10.38
CA LYS A 103 -4.07 -0.01 -11.09
C LYS A 103 -4.59 1.15 -10.23
N LEU A 104 -4.84 0.90 -8.95
CA LEU A 104 -5.27 1.93 -7.99
C LEU A 104 -4.22 3.04 -7.86
N THR A 105 -2.94 2.70 -7.68
CA THR A 105 -1.86 3.69 -7.58
C THR A 105 -1.75 4.55 -8.83
N GLU A 106 -1.88 3.95 -10.02
CA GLU A 106 -1.92 4.69 -11.29
C GLU A 106 -3.12 5.63 -11.38
N LEU A 107 -4.32 5.17 -11.00
CA LEU A 107 -5.54 5.98 -10.99
C LEU A 107 -5.47 7.15 -10.02
N LEU A 108 -4.94 6.94 -8.80
CA LEU A 108 -4.76 7.99 -7.81
C LEU A 108 -3.78 9.06 -8.30
N ASN A 109 -2.67 8.66 -8.92
CA ASN A 109 -1.71 9.60 -9.49
C ASN A 109 -2.32 10.40 -10.66
N ASN A 110 -3.06 9.75 -11.56
CA ASN A 110 -3.72 10.43 -12.67
C ASN A 110 -4.77 11.45 -12.19
N LYS A 111 -5.61 11.06 -11.22
CA LYS A 111 -6.63 11.96 -10.64
C LYS A 111 -6.02 13.11 -9.85
N LYS A 112 -4.94 12.87 -9.10
CA LYS A 112 -4.13 13.92 -8.47
C LYS A 112 -3.67 14.94 -9.52
N THR A 113 -2.97 14.50 -10.56
CA THR A 113 -2.44 15.40 -11.60
C THR A 113 -3.54 16.20 -12.28
N TYR A 114 -4.64 15.55 -12.66
CA TYR A 114 -5.77 16.22 -13.29
C TYR A 114 -6.42 17.28 -12.38
N THR A 115 -6.60 16.96 -11.10
CA THR A 115 -7.22 17.90 -10.14
C THR A 115 -6.31 19.09 -9.89
N GLN A 116 -5.00 18.88 -9.74
CA GLN A 116 -4.02 19.94 -9.48
C GLN A 116 -3.82 20.88 -10.67
N GLN A 117 -4.10 20.44 -11.91
CA GLN A 117 -4.07 21.29 -13.10
C GLN A 117 -5.31 22.18 -13.26
N ARG A 118 -6.39 21.90 -12.51
CA ARG A 118 -7.66 22.64 -12.57
C ARG A 118 -7.83 23.67 -11.46
N LEU A 119 -6.91 23.68 -10.49
CA LEU A 119 -6.81 24.65 -9.40
C LEU A 119 -5.91 25.82 -9.81
#